data_AF-A0A3D3FCZ1-F1
#
_entry.id   AF-A0A3D3FCZ1-F1
#
_cell.length_a   1.000
_cell.length_b   1.000
_cell.length_c   1.000
_cell.angle_alpha   90.00
_cell.angle_beta   90.00
_cell.angle_gamma   90.00
#
_symmetry.space_group_name_H-M   'P 1'
#
loop_
_entity.id
_entity.type
_entity.pdbx_description
1 polymer ?
#
loop_
_entity_poly.entity_id
_entity_poly.type
_entity_poly.pdbx_seq_one_letter_code
_entity_poly.pdbx_strand_id
1 'polypeptide(L)'
;MGKFLSKKFLKKEGYHLGESLRGKNVIKINANESPYPPSLLAIRSVTDAILAGQNLYADPQCTELRKAAAAYYSLEPEQVFVDSGSDVILAYCMIAYNSCGEGFCFPDVTYNF
;
A
#
# COMPACT_ATOMS: atom_id res chain seq x y z
N MET A 1 -0.82 -15.65 24.53
CA MET A 1 -0.42 -15.37 23.12
C MET A 1 1.10 -15.34 22.88
N GLY A 2 1.97 -15.20 23.89
CA GLY A 2 3.42 -14.95 23.67
C GLY A 2 4.35 -16.14 23.38
N LYS A 3 3.92 -17.40 23.48
CA LYS A 3 4.84 -18.56 23.36
C LYS A 3 5.37 -18.80 21.94
N PHE A 4 4.62 -18.40 20.92
CA PHE A 4 4.96 -18.58 19.50
C PHE A 4 5.38 -17.28 18.80
N LEU A 5 5.28 -16.13 19.49
CA LEU A 5 5.71 -14.84 18.95
C LEU A 5 7.22 -14.71 19.09
N SER A 6 7.88 -14.27 18.02
CA SER A 6 9.30 -13.93 18.08
C SER A 6 9.54 -12.85 19.15
N LYS A 7 10.59 -13.03 19.96
CA LYS A 7 10.94 -12.12 21.05
C LYS A 7 11.12 -10.67 20.58
N LYS A 8 11.51 -10.49 19.31
CA LYS A 8 11.65 -9.18 18.63
C LYS A 8 10.37 -8.33 18.68
N PHE A 9 9.19 -8.94 18.71
CA PHE A 9 7.92 -8.22 18.65
C PHE A 9 7.26 -8.02 20.03
N LEU A 10 7.80 -8.62 21.09
CA LEU A 10 7.16 -8.59 22.41
C LEU A 10 7.14 -7.20 23.06
N LYS A 11 8.01 -6.28 22.62
CA LYS A 11 8.12 -4.91 23.13
C LYS A 11 7.71 -3.84 22.11
N LYS A 12 7.15 -4.25 20.97
CA LYS A 12 6.73 -3.33 19.91
C LYS A 12 5.23 -3.09 20.04
N GLU A 13 4.84 -1.83 20.04
CA GLU A 13 3.44 -1.45 19.88
C GLU A 13 3.10 -1.49 18.39
N GLY A 14 1.89 -1.94 18.06
CA GLY A 14 1.39 -1.88 16.69
C GLY A 14 1.07 -0.44 16.29
N TYR A 15 0.87 -0.24 14.99
CA TYR A 15 0.40 1.04 14.49
C TYR A 15 -0.96 1.40 15.11
N HIS A 16 -1.04 2.60 15.69
CA HIS A 16 -2.26 3.15 16.25
C HIS A 16 -3.03 3.90 15.16
N LEU A 17 -4.17 3.36 14.72
CA LEU A 17 -5.01 4.07 13.77
C LEU A 17 -5.55 5.36 14.40
N GLY A 18 -5.64 6.41 13.58
CA GLY A 18 -6.36 7.62 13.95
C GLY A 18 -7.84 7.32 14.26
N GLU A 19 -8.45 8.18 15.08
CA GLU A 19 -9.84 8.02 15.49
C GLU A 19 -10.77 7.96 14.27
N SER A 20 -11.66 6.96 14.26
CA SER A 20 -12.74 6.86 13.28
C SER A 20 -14.07 7.05 14.00
N LEU A 21 -14.59 8.26 13.96
CA LEU A 21 -15.89 8.60 14.54
C LEU A 21 -17.00 7.90 13.74
N ARG A 22 -17.75 7.01 14.39
CA ARG A 22 -18.89 6.32 13.80
C ARG A 22 -20.16 7.13 14.07
N GLY A 23 -20.79 7.68 13.03
CA GLY A 23 -22.05 8.41 13.18
C GLY A 23 -22.57 8.95 11.84
N LYS A 24 -23.89 9.16 11.75
CA LYS A 24 -24.48 9.98 10.67
C LYS A 24 -24.15 11.45 10.99
N ASN A 25 -23.71 12.23 10.00
CA ASN A 25 -23.29 13.66 10.11
C ASN A 25 -21.89 13.95 10.67
N VAL A 26 -20.88 13.12 10.36
CA VAL A 26 -19.47 13.46 10.62
C VAL A 26 -18.79 13.89 9.32
N ILE A 27 -18.09 15.03 9.34
CA ILE A 27 -17.18 15.43 8.25
C ILE A 27 -15.80 14.86 8.57
N LYS A 28 -15.38 13.84 7.82
CA LYS A 28 -14.08 13.18 7.99
C LYS A 28 -12.99 13.95 7.24
N ILE A 29 -12.00 14.47 7.98
CA ILE A 29 -10.86 15.24 7.42
C ILE A 29 -9.50 14.80 8.00
N ASN A 30 -9.44 13.66 8.69
CA ASN A 30 -8.28 13.23 9.48
C ASN A 30 -7.41 12.13 8.82
N ALA A 31 -7.81 11.61 7.66
CA ALA A 31 -7.15 10.45 7.03
C ALA A 31 -6.60 10.74 5.62
N ASN A 32 -6.60 12.00 5.17
CA ASN A 32 -6.13 12.42 3.84
C ASN A 32 -6.81 11.70 2.65
N GLU A 33 -8.00 11.16 2.84
CA GLU A 33 -8.78 10.55 1.78
C GLU A 33 -9.28 11.62 0.80
N SER A 34 -9.35 11.28 -0.49
CA SER A 34 -9.95 12.16 -1.49
C SER A 34 -11.44 12.38 -1.18
N PRO A 35 -11.94 13.64 -1.19
CA PRO A 35 -13.37 13.92 -1.06
C PRO A 35 -14.13 13.60 -2.35
N TYR A 36 -13.41 13.47 -3.48
CA TYR A 36 -14.00 13.16 -4.78
C TYR A 36 -14.08 11.64 -4.99
N PRO A 37 -15.14 11.17 -5.68
CA PRO A 37 -15.21 9.78 -6.09
C PRO A 37 -14.07 9.46 -7.08
N PRO A 38 -13.72 8.17 -7.24
CA PRO A 38 -12.79 7.75 -8.27
C PRO A 38 -13.26 8.18 -9.67
N SER A 39 -12.32 8.24 -10.62
CA SER A 39 -12.63 8.49 -12.02
C SER A 39 -13.71 7.52 -12.54
N LEU A 40 -14.69 8.04 -13.29
CA LEU A 40 -15.70 7.20 -13.95
C LEU A 40 -15.07 6.17 -14.89
N LEU A 41 -13.90 6.44 -15.46
CA LEU A 41 -13.16 5.47 -16.28
C LEU A 41 -12.65 4.29 -15.43
N ALA A 42 -12.17 4.56 -14.22
CA ALA A 42 -11.73 3.51 -13.28
C ALA A 42 -12.92 2.69 -12.74
N ILE A 43 -14.06 3.34 -12.50
CA ILE A 43 -15.29 2.63 -12.13
C ILE A 43 -15.75 1.72 -13.27
N ARG A 44 -15.76 2.23 -14.50
CA ARG A 44 -16.18 1.48 -15.70
C ARG A 44 -15.20 0.41 -16.14
N SER A 45 -13.94 0.44 -15.70
CA SER A 45 -12.98 -0.61 -16.02
C SER A 45 -13.28 -1.91 -15.31
N VAL A 46 -14.06 -1.89 -14.22
CA VAL A 46 -14.57 -3.10 -13.55
C VAL A 46 -15.73 -3.66 -14.38
N THR A 47 -15.40 -4.58 -15.28
CA THR A 47 -16.37 -5.23 -16.19
C THR A 47 -16.85 -6.58 -15.66
N ASP A 48 -17.99 -7.05 -16.14
CA ASP A 48 -18.52 -8.39 -15.82
C ASP A 48 -17.52 -9.50 -16.13
N ALA A 49 -16.72 -9.34 -17.19
CA ALA A 49 -15.67 -10.29 -17.55
C ALA A 49 -14.56 -10.36 -16.48
N ILE A 50 -14.13 -9.22 -15.91
CA ILE A 50 -13.16 -9.19 -14.81
C ILE A 50 -13.76 -9.82 -13.55
N LEU A 51 -15.03 -9.56 -13.26
CA LEU A 51 -15.73 -10.14 -12.10
C LEU A 51 -15.88 -11.66 -12.23
N ALA A 52 -16.24 -12.15 -13.41
CA ALA A 52 -16.38 -13.58 -13.68
C ALA A 52 -15.04 -14.33 -13.60
N GLY A 53 -13.91 -13.66 -13.90
CA GLY A 53 -12.57 -14.23 -13.88
C GLY A 53 -11.86 -14.23 -12.52
N GLN A 54 -12.50 -13.78 -11.43
CA GLN A 54 -11.89 -13.69 -10.10
C GLN A 54 -11.52 -15.05 -9.47
N ASN A 55 -11.95 -16.16 -10.08
CA ASN A 55 -11.53 -17.51 -9.71
C ASN A 55 -10.12 -17.88 -10.25
N LEU A 56 -9.51 -17.01 -11.05
CA LEU A 56 -8.17 -17.18 -11.60
C LEU A 56 -7.19 -16.22 -10.92
N TYR A 57 -5.90 -16.58 -10.94
CA TYR A 57 -4.85 -15.65 -10.52
C TYR A 57 -4.78 -14.46 -11.50
N ALA A 58 -4.59 -13.27 -10.94
CA ALA A 58 -4.27 -12.08 -11.71
C ALA A 58 -2.86 -12.20 -12.33
N ASP A 59 -2.55 -11.32 -13.29
CA ASP A 59 -1.20 -11.19 -13.82
C ASP A 59 -0.21 -10.85 -12.68
N PRO A 60 0.72 -11.75 -12.32
CA PRO A 60 1.62 -11.54 -11.20
C PRO A 60 2.62 -10.40 -11.46
N GLN A 61 2.82 -9.99 -12.72
CA GLN A 61 3.75 -8.92 -13.08
C GLN A 61 3.07 -7.55 -13.19
N CYS A 62 1.73 -7.47 -13.12
CA CYS A 62 0.97 -6.24 -13.34
C CYS A 62 1.41 -5.49 -14.61
N THR A 63 1.62 -6.24 -15.70
CA THR A 63 2.34 -5.82 -16.91
C THR A 63 1.76 -4.53 -17.51
N GLU A 64 0.45 -4.49 -17.70
CA GLU A 64 -0.22 -3.35 -18.34
C GLU A 64 -0.21 -2.10 -17.44
N LEU A 65 -0.31 -2.28 -16.11
CA LEU A 65 -0.18 -1.18 -15.16
C LEU A 65 1.24 -0.61 -15.16
N ARG A 66 2.26 -1.48 -15.18
CA ARG A 66 3.68 -1.06 -15.26
C ARG A 66 3.95 -0.25 -16.53
N LYS A 67 3.49 -0.72 -17.69
CA LYS A 67 3.62 0.02 -18.95
C LYS A 67 2.93 1.38 -18.92
N ALA A 68 1.69 1.42 -18.43
CA ALA A 68 0.92 2.66 -18.35
C ALA A 68 1.57 3.69 -17.40
N ALA A 69 2.02 3.24 -16.22
CA ALA A 69 2.72 4.08 -15.26
C ALA A 69 4.08 4.56 -15.81
N ALA A 70 4.85 3.67 -16.44
CA ALA A 70 6.14 4.00 -17.05
C ALA A 70 6.00 5.08 -18.13
N ALA A 71 5.03 4.91 -19.04
CA ALA A 71 4.73 5.91 -20.07
C ALA A 71 4.31 7.27 -19.46
N TYR A 72 3.47 7.25 -18.41
CA TYR A 72 3.01 8.47 -17.74
C TYR A 72 4.16 9.23 -17.07
N TYR A 73 5.08 8.52 -16.39
CA TYR A 73 6.20 9.11 -15.67
C TYR A 73 7.49 9.24 -16.49
N SER A 74 7.47 8.90 -17.79
CA SER A 74 8.65 8.89 -18.68
C SER A 74 9.78 7.99 -18.16
N LEU A 75 9.44 6.76 -17.79
CA LEU A 75 10.33 5.71 -17.31
C LEU A 75 10.26 4.48 -18.23
N GLU A 76 11.18 3.54 -18.05
CA GLU A 76 11.06 2.19 -18.60
C GLU A 76 10.20 1.30 -17.68
N PRO A 77 9.43 0.32 -18.21
CA PRO A 77 8.62 -0.60 -17.39
C PRO A 77 9.42 -1.32 -16.30
N GLU A 78 10.70 -1.61 -16.53
CA GLU A 78 11.63 -2.25 -15.60
C GLU A 78 11.95 -1.37 -14.37
N GLN A 79 11.74 -0.06 -14.49
CA GLN A 79 11.91 0.90 -13.38
C GLN A 79 10.63 1.06 -12.53
N VAL A 80 9.54 0.37 -12.87
CA VAL A 80 8.27 0.41 -12.14
C VAL A 80 8.03 -0.89 -11.40
N PHE A 81 7.90 -0.80 -10.08
CA PHE A 81 7.49 -1.89 -9.20
C PHE A 81 6.06 -1.65 -8.69
N VAL A 82 5.23 -2.70 -8.70
CA VAL A 82 3.80 -2.61 -8.34
C VAL A 82 3.52 -3.62 -7.24
N ASP A 83 2.84 -3.17 -6.19
CA ASP A 83 2.30 -4.03 -5.14
C ASP A 83 1.04 -3.38 -4.50
N SER A 84 0.46 -4.07 -3.53
CA SER A 84 -0.79 -3.78 -2.83
C SER A 84 -0.65 -2.62 -1.83
N GLY A 85 -0.26 -1.45 -2.32
CA GLY A 85 -0.02 -0.25 -1.53
C GLY A 85 1.46 -0.03 -1.19
N SER A 86 1.80 1.22 -0.90
CA SER A 86 3.19 1.65 -0.68
C SER A 86 3.83 1.05 0.58
N ASP A 87 3.04 0.69 1.60
CA ASP A 87 3.57 0.09 2.83
C ASP A 87 4.26 -1.26 2.59
N VAL A 88 3.73 -2.06 1.67
CA VAL A 88 4.35 -3.34 1.27
C VAL A 88 5.70 -3.07 0.61
N ILE A 89 5.76 -2.06 -0.26
CA ILE A 89 6.99 -1.65 -0.95
C ILE A 89 8.02 -1.13 0.06
N LEU A 90 7.60 -0.27 1.01
CA LEU A 90 8.47 0.23 2.08
C LEU A 90 9.02 -0.90 2.94
N ALA A 91 8.20 -1.90 3.29
CA ALA A 91 8.64 -3.09 4.01
C ALA A 91 9.69 -3.88 3.21
N TYR A 92 9.52 -4.05 1.90
CA TYR A 92 10.54 -4.70 1.06
C TYR A 92 11.84 -3.91 1.00
N CYS A 93 11.77 -2.58 0.85
CA CYS A 93 12.96 -1.74 0.93
C CYS A 93 13.67 -1.93 2.28
N MET A 94 12.91 -1.97 3.38
CA MET A 94 13.50 -2.16 4.70
C MET A 94 14.17 -3.52 4.86
N ILE A 95 13.57 -4.59 4.34
CA ILE A 95 14.15 -5.94 4.37
C ILE A 95 15.39 -6.03 3.49
N ALA A 96 15.34 -5.47 2.28
CA ALA A 96 16.42 -5.55 1.31
C ALA A 96 17.67 -4.78 1.77
N TYR A 97 17.50 -3.63 2.41
CA TYR A 97 18.60 -2.72 2.73
C TYR A 97 19.04 -2.73 4.21
N ASN A 98 18.30 -3.34 5.14
CA ASN A 98 18.72 -3.45 6.56
C ASN A 98 19.44 -4.76 6.91
N SER A 99 20.15 -5.37 5.96
CA SER A 99 20.78 -6.68 6.15
C SER A 99 21.84 -6.69 7.26
N CYS A 100 22.51 -5.55 7.48
CA CYS A 100 23.56 -5.39 8.50
C CYS A 100 23.06 -4.86 9.85
N GLY A 101 21.76 -4.54 9.99
CA GLY A 101 21.18 -4.03 11.24
C GLY A 101 21.57 -2.59 11.60
N GLU A 102 22.08 -1.82 10.65
CA GLU A 102 22.48 -0.42 10.83
C GLU A 102 21.29 0.54 10.98
N GLY A 103 20.07 0.07 10.70
CA GLY A 103 18.85 0.86 10.85
C GLY A 103 18.61 1.80 9.67
N PHE A 104 17.70 2.77 9.88
CA PHE A 104 17.28 3.74 8.87
C PHE A 104 17.29 5.15 9.44
N CYS A 105 17.54 6.14 8.58
CA CYS A 105 17.38 7.55 8.92
C CYS A 105 16.14 8.11 8.21
N PHE A 106 15.28 8.79 8.97
CA PHE A 106 14.10 9.49 8.48
C PHE A 106 13.82 10.70 9.39
N PRO A 107 13.06 11.72 8.92
CA PRO A 107 12.71 12.87 9.73
C PRO A 107 11.90 12.49 10.97
N ASP A 108 12.07 13.23 12.07
CA ASP A 108 11.36 12.96 13.33
C ASP A 108 9.83 13.02 13.19
N VAL A 109 9.33 14.04 12.47
CA VAL A 109 7.89 14.16 12.13
C VAL A 109 7.67 13.64 10.71
N THR A 110 7.31 12.37 10.59
CA THR A 110 7.03 11.70 9.33
C THR A 110 6.02 10.56 9.50
N TYR A 111 5.83 9.75 8.46
CA TYR A 111 5.09 8.50 8.56
C TYR A 111 5.77 7.53 9.54
N ASN A 112 5.00 7.02 10.50
CA ASN A 112 5.55 6.19 11.56
C ASN A 112 5.67 4.72 11.12
N PHE A 113 6.79 4.07 11.45
CA PHE A 113 7.18 2.72 11.00
C PHE A 113 7.38 1.72 12.15
#